data_AF-A0A2N1RM88-F1
#
_entry.id   AF-A0A2N1RM88-F1
#
_cell.length_a   1.000
_cell.length_b   1.000
_cell.length_c   1.000
_cell.angle_alpha   90.00
_cell.angle_beta   90.00
_cell.angle_gamma   90.00
#
_symmetry.space_group_name_H-M   'P 1'
#
loop_
_entity.id
_entity.type
_entity.pdbx_description
1 polymer ?
#
loop_
_entity_poly.entity_id
_entity_poly.type
_entity_poly.pdbx_seq_one_letter_code
_entity_poly.pdbx_strand_id
1 'polypeptide(L)' 'VELQANTHLEGIIISAAGIDLRSGATVNGRLFSQTLVTLIANSVTPPTP' A
#
# COMPACT_ATOMS: atom_id res chain seq x y z
N VAL A 1 1.68 -4.80 7.62
CA VAL A 1 2.56 -3.71 7.12
C VAL A 1 1.79 -2.42 7.27
N GLU A 2 2.38 -1.36 7.80
CA GLU A 2 1.70 -0.08 8.01
C GLU A 2 2.46 1.06 7.32
N LEU A 3 1.77 1.79 6.44
CA LEU A 3 2.27 3.02 5.81
C LEU A 3 1.63 4.21 6.52
N GLN A 4 2.46 5.04 7.16
CA GLN A 4 2.01 6.22 7.89
C GLN A 4 1.46 7.31 6.95
N ALA A 5 0.76 8.29 7.52
CA ALA A 5 0.10 9.33 6.74
C ALA A 5 1.10 10.10 5.85
N ASN A 6 0.69 10.39 4.61
CA ASN A 6 1.49 11.10 3.60
C ASN A 6 2.84 10.45 3.24
N THR A 7 3.05 9.18 3.58
CA THR A 7 4.26 8.46 3.16
C THR A 7 4.17 8.05 1.68
N HIS A 8 5.33 7.90 1.04
CA HIS A 8 5.43 7.41 -0.33
C HIS A 8 6.26 6.12 -0.36
N LEU A 9 5.76 5.09 -1.04
CA LEU A 9 6.43 3.81 -1.20
C LEU A 9 6.48 3.38 -2.67
N GLU A 10 7.63 2.83 -3.07
CA GLU A 10 7.88 2.24 -4.37
C GLU A 10 8.12 0.72 -4.21
N GLY A 11 7.44 -0.11 -4.99
CA GLY A 11 7.70 -1.55 -5.07
C GLY A 11 6.51 -2.47 -4.77
N ILE A 12 6.79 -3.77 -4.71
CA ILE A 12 5.77 -4.81 -4.48
C ILE A 12 5.76 -5.21 -3.01
N ILE A 13 4.63 -5.03 -2.34
CA ILE A 13 4.42 -5.48 -0.95
C ILE A 13 3.76 -6.85 -0.96
N ILE A 14 4.38 -7.81 -0.30
CA ILE A 14 3.83 -9.16 -0.06
C ILE A 14 3.77 -9.36 1.45
N SER A 15 2.56 -9.49 2.02
CA SER A 15 2.35 -9.64 3.45
C SER A 15 1.44 -10.83 3.77
N ALA A 16 1.86 -11.66 4.74
CA ALA A 16 1.02 -12.72 5.31
C ALA A 16 -0.10 -12.16 6.22
N ALA A 17 0.02 -10.91 6.65
CA ALA A 17 -0.96 -10.20 7.47
C ALA A 17 -1.53 -8.98 6.72
N GLY A 18 -2.24 -8.10 7.43
CA GLY A 18 -2.85 -6.91 6.84
C GLY A 18 -1.84 -5.91 6.28
N ILE A 19 -2.27 -5.14 5.29
CA ILE A 19 -1.56 -3.96 4.79
C ILE A 19 -2.45 -2.74 5.07
N ASP A 20 -1.96 -1.82 5.91
CA ASP A 20 -2.71 -0.64 6.33
C ASP A 20 -2.08 0.64 5.77
N LEU A 21 -2.83 1.39 4.96
CA LEU A 21 -2.41 2.68 4.43
C LEU A 21 -3.18 3.79 5.13
N ARG A 22 -2.46 4.62 5.89
CA ARG A 22 -3.02 5.80 6.53
C ARG A 22 -3.28 6.91 5.51
N SER A 23 -4.02 7.93 5.94
CA SER A 23 -4.48 9.04 5.08
C SER A 23 -3.36 9.62 4.21
N GLY A 24 -3.60 9.70 2.91
CA GLY A 24 -2.70 10.36 1.97
C GLY A 24 -1.40 9.60 1.66
N ALA A 25 -1.21 8.38 2.18
CA ALA A 25 -0.10 7.55 1.73
C ALA A 25 -0.25 7.22 0.23
N THR A 26 0.88 7.15 -0.48
CA THR A 26 0.92 6.84 -1.92
C THR A 26 1.84 5.65 -2.18
N VAL A 27 1.44 4.79 -3.12
CA VAL A 27 2.20 3.61 -3.51
C VAL A 27 2.30 3.55 -5.02
N ASN A 28 3.52 3.40 -5.54
CA ASN A 28 3.78 2.98 -6.91
C ASN A 28 4.25 1.53 -6.85
N GLY A 29 3.34 0.59 -7.08
CA GLY A 29 3.53 -0.78 -6.63
C GLY A 29 2.32 -1.69 -6.73
N ARG A 30 2.44 -2.87 -6.13
CA ARG A 30 1.35 -3.84 -5.95
C ARG A 30 1.27 -4.26 -4.50
N LEU A 31 0.05 -4.41 -3.98
CA LEU A 31 -0.23 -4.76 -2.60
C LEU A 31 -0.86 -6.15 -2.54
N PHE A 32 -0.10 -7.16 -2.11
CA PHE A 32 -0.57 -8.53 -1.94
C PHE A 32 -0.65 -8.88 -0.44
N SER A 33 -1.86 -8.95 0.10
CA SER A 33 -2.13 -9.41 1.47
C SER A 33 -2.89 -10.73 1.48
N GLN A 34 -2.56 -11.62 2.40
CA GLN A 34 -3.31 -12.86 2.66
C GLN A 34 -4.55 -12.66 3.55
N THR A 35 -4.78 -11.45 4.06
CA THR A 35 -5.91 -11.16 4.96
C THR A 35 -6.74 -9.98 4.47
N LEU A 36 -6.20 -8.76 4.50
CA LEU A 36 -6.89 -7.54 4.12
C LEU A 36 -5.93 -6.42 3.72
N VAL A 37 -6.46 -5.45 2.98
CA VAL A 37 -5.80 -4.17 2.68
C VAL A 37 -6.75 -3.04 3.08
N THR A 38 -6.32 -2.13 3.95
CA THR A 38 -7.09 -0.92 4.29
C THR A 38 -6.54 0.30 3.55
N LEU A 39 -7.47 1.11 3.02
CA LEU A 39 -7.16 2.31 2.25
C LEU A 39 -7.96 3.49 2.80
N ILE A 40 -7.26 4.59 3.09
CA ILE A 40 -7.83 5.86 3.53
C ILE A 40 -7.25 6.96 2.63
N ALA A 41 -8.03 7.40 1.64
CA ALA A 41 -7.63 8.49 0.71
C ALA A 41 -6.22 8.30 0.12
N ASN A 42 -5.94 7.11 -0.42
CA ASN A 42 -4.62 6.75 -0.96
C ASN A 42 -4.59 6.75 -2.49
N SER A 43 -3.40 6.98 -3.05
CA SER A 43 -3.11 6.70 -4.46
C SER A 43 -2.27 5.43 -4.57
N VAL A 44 -2.73 4.45 -5.35
CA VAL A 44 -2.00 3.19 -5.61
C VAL A 44 -1.89 2.99 -7.11
N THR A 45 -0.68 3.15 -7.65
CA THR A 45 -0.37 3.07 -9.08
C THR A 45 0.38 1.78 -9.39
N PRO A 46 -0.10 0.91 -10.32
CA PRO A 46 0.66 -0.28 -10.68
C PRO A 46 1.94 0.08 -11.45
N PRO A 47 3.02 -0.73 -11.35
CA PRO A 47 4.21 -0.55 -12.17
C PRO A 47 3.89 -0.66 -13.66
N THR A 48 4.56 0.13 -14.51
CA THR A 48 4.49 0.00 -15.97
C THR A 48 5.05 -1.36 -16.42
N PRO A 49 4.58 -1.93 -17.55
CA PRO A 49 5.11 -3.17 -18.11
C PRO A 49 6.63 -3.15 -18.34
#